data_AF-A0A423WR69-F1
#
_entry.id   AF-A0A423WR69-F1
#
_cell.length_a   1.000
_cell.length_b   1.000
_cell.length_c   1.000
_cell.angle_alpha   90.00
_cell.angle_beta   90.00
_cell.angle_gamma   90.00
#
_symmetry.space_group_name_H-M   'P 1'
#
loop_
_entity.id
_entity.type
_entity.pdbx_description
1 polymer ?
#
loop_
_entity_poly.entity_id
_entity_poly.type
_entity_poly.pdbx_seq_one_letter_code
_entity_poly.pdbx_strand_id
1 'polypeptide(L)'
;MRATPVLTTSPPSSLQNKTNSAVQLKHIPTGIVVKCQDTRSREQNRKLAREHLAEKIDDLLNGDNSRSAIVARIKARKKASAAVKVVKIQEIRKG
;
A
#
# COMPACT_ATOMS: atom_id res chain seq x y z
N MET A 1 36.76 -32.11 38.48
CA MET A 1 35.68 -31.28 39.06
C MET A 1 35.61 -29.95 38.33
N ARG A 2 34.48 -29.64 37.68
CA ARG A 2 33.80 -28.33 37.63
C ARG A 2 32.55 -28.45 36.73
N ALA A 3 31.39 -28.44 37.38
CA ALA A 3 30.06 -28.20 36.81
C ALA A 3 29.93 -26.68 36.51
N THR A 4 29.18 -26.15 35.54
CA THR A 4 27.70 -26.01 35.35
C THR A 4 27.53 -24.96 34.20
N PRO A 5 26.32 -24.44 33.90
CA PRO A 5 25.15 -25.06 33.29
C PRO A 5 24.93 -24.53 31.86
N VAL A 6 24.24 -25.34 31.05
CA VAL A 6 23.72 -24.96 29.74
C VAL A 6 22.67 -23.86 29.95
N LEU A 7 22.96 -22.61 29.61
CA LEU A 7 21.97 -21.53 29.64
C LEU A 7 21.05 -21.70 28.44
N THR A 8 19.92 -22.32 28.73
CA THR A 8 18.75 -22.50 27.87
C THR A 8 18.08 -21.15 27.61
N THR A 9 18.64 -20.24 26.81
CA THR A 9 17.88 -19.07 26.35
C THR A 9 18.29 -18.62 24.94
N SER A 10 18.31 -19.53 23.97
CA SER A 10 18.07 -19.07 22.60
C SER A 10 16.65 -18.52 22.57
N PRO A 11 16.43 -17.23 22.27
CA PRO A 11 15.10 -16.63 22.30
C PRO A 11 14.18 -17.41 21.35
N PRO A 12 12.87 -17.49 21.62
CA PRO A 12 11.94 -18.10 20.67
C PRO A 12 12.03 -17.27 19.39
N SER A 13 12.82 -17.74 18.43
CA SER A 13 12.78 -17.25 17.06
C SER A 13 11.37 -17.54 16.61
N SER A 14 10.53 -16.51 16.71
CA SER A 14 9.10 -16.58 16.49
C SER A 14 8.93 -17.31 15.19
N LEU A 15 8.17 -18.41 15.26
CA LEU A 15 7.92 -19.25 14.12
C LEU A 15 7.49 -18.31 13.00
N GLN A 16 8.36 -18.17 11.99
CA GLN A 16 7.95 -17.76 10.66
C GLN A 16 7.00 -18.87 10.23
N ASN A 17 5.76 -18.78 10.72
CA ASN A 17 4.67 -19.61 10.32
C ASN A 17 4.60 -19.37 8.84
N LYS A 18 5.04 -20.37 8.06
CA LYS A 18 5.04 -20.46 6.61
C LYS A 18 3.61 -20.25 6.15
N THR A 19 3.18 -19.00 6.17
CA THR A 19 1.86 -18.58 5.82
C THR A 19 1.91 -18.43 4.32
N ASN A 20 1.32 -19.41 3.63
CA ASN A 20 1.11 -19.40 2.18
C ASN A 20 0.07 -18.32 1.78
N SER A 21 0.21 -17.15 2.40
CA SER A 21 -0.62 -15.97 2.24
C SER A 21 -0.03 -15.04 1.18
N ALA A 22 1.21 -15.27 0.76
CA ALA A 22 1.80 -14.59 -0.38
C ALA A 22 0.98 -14.85 -1.65
N VAL A 23 0.55 -13.79 -2.32
CA VAL A 23 -0.22 -13.87 -3.57
C VAL A 23 0.59 -13.27 -4.69
N GLN A 24 0.61 -13.96 -5.83
CA GLN A 24 1.16 -13.45 -7.08
C GLN A 24 0.04 -13.35 -8.11
N LEU A 25 -0.14 -12.17 -8.70
CA LEU A 25 -1.04 -11.94 -9.82
C LEU A 25 -0.24 -11.54 -11.05
N LYS A 26 -0.57 -12.15 -12.18
CA LYS A 26 -0.01 -11.82 -13.49
C LYS A 26 -1.14 -11.32 -14.39
N HIS A 27 -0.94 -10.15 -14.98
CA HIS A 27 -1.81 -9.68 -16.04
C HIS A 27 -1.32 -10.26 -17.37
N ILE A 28 -2.14 -11.09 -18.00
CA ILE A 28 -1.77 -11.81 -19.23
C ILE A 28 -1.50 -10.87 -20.41
N PRO A 29 -2.36 -9.86 -20.72
CA PRO A 29 -2.18 -9.06 -21.93
C PRO A 29 -1.04 -8.02 -21.82
N THR A 30 -0.71 -7.53 -20.62
CA THR A 30 0.43 -6.59 -20.44
C THR A 30 1.70 -7.24 -19.91
N GLY A 31 1.65 -8.50 -19.47
CA GLY A 31 2.80 -9.23 -18.93
C GLY A 31 3.25 -8.79 -17.52
N ILE A 32 2.56 -7.85 -16.87
CA ILE A 32 2.94 -7.33 -15.54
C ILE A 32 2.67 -8.37 -14.47
N VAL A 33 3.62 -8.55 -13.57
CA VAL A 33 3.52 -9.45 -12.43
C VAL A 33 3.64 -8.65 -11.13
N VAL A 34 2.66 -8.81 -10.24
CA VAL A 34 2.65 -8.19 -8.91
C VAL A 34 2.61 -9.27 -7.84
N LYS A 35 3.42 -9.09 -6.80
CA LYS A 35 3.48 -9.96 -5.62
C LYS A 35 3.10 -9.13 -4.40
N CYS A 36 2.19 -9.62 -3.56
CA CYS A 36 1.86 -9.00 -2.28
C CYS A 36 1.91 -10.03 -1.14
N GLN A 37 2.49 -9.62 -0.02
CA GLN A 37 2.57 -10.38 1.22
C GLN A 37 2.48 -9.44 2.43
N ASP A 38 1.52 -8.51 2.41
CA ASP A 38 1.37 -7.51 3.47
C ASP A 38 0.64 -8.05 4.70
N THR A 39 -0.29 -8.98 4.50
CA THR A 39 -1.14 -9.50 5.59
C THR A 39 -1.07 -11.02 5.71
N ARG A 40 -1.50 -11.52 6.88
CA ARG A 40 -1.69 -12.97 7.11
C ARG A 40 -2.82 -13.58 6.28
N SER A 41 -3.68 -12.76 5.66
CA SER A 41 -4.88 -13.22 4.94
C SER A 41 -4.65 -13.22 3.43
N ARG A 42 -4.77 -14.39 2.79
CA ARG A 42 -4.68 -14.54 1.32
C ARG A 42 -5.68 -13.66 0.56
N GLU A 43 -6.87 -13.48 1.11
CA GLU A 43 -7.93 -12.69 0.47
C GLU A 43 -7.65 -11.19 0.45
N GLN A 44 -7.17 -10.65 1.57
CA GLN A 44 -6.72 -9.26 1.66
C GLN A 44 -5.53 -9.03 0.72
N ASN A 45 -4.56 -9.95 0.70
CA ASN A 45 -3.43 -9.86 -0.23
C ASN A 45 -3.86 -9.94 -1.70
N ARG A 46 -4.92 -10.71 -2.04
CA ARG A 46 -5.53 -10.72 -3.39
C ARG A 46 -6.20 -9.40 -3.76
N LYS A 47 -6.80 -8.70 -2.80
CA LYS A 47 -7.43 -7.39 -3.05
C LYS A 47 -6.36 -6.32 -3.26
N LEU A 48 -5.36 -6.27 -2.38
CA LEU A 48 -4.22 -5.37 -2.47
C LEU A 48 -3.43 -5.59 -3.78
N ALA A 49 -3.11 -6.84 -4.10
CA ALA A 49 -2.38 -7.14 -5.34
C ALA A 49 -3.16 -6.76 -6.61
N ARG A 50 -4.50 -6.83 -6.59
CA ARG A 50 -5.34 -6.32 -7.70
C ARG A 50 -5.32 -4.81 -7.79
N GLU A 51 -5.38 -4.10 -6.67
CA GLU A 51 -5.29 -2.63 -6.62
C GLU A 51 -3.93 -2.17 -7.18
N HIS A 52 -2.83 -2.76 -6.71
CA HIS A 52 -1.49 -2.47 -7.23
C HIS A 52 -1.30 -2.84 -8.70
N LEU A 53 -1.88 -3.97 -9.13
CA LEU A 53 -1.81 -4.38 -10.53
C LEU A 53 -2.60 -3.41 -11.42
N ALA A 54 -3.79 -2.97 -10.99
CA ALA A 54 -4.60 -2.00 -11.72
C ALA A 54 -3.89 -0.64 -11.84
N GLU A 55 -3.24 -0.17 -10.76
CA GLU A 55 -2.45 1.07 -10.77
C GLU A 55 -1.30 0.99 -11.78
N LYS A 56 -0.51 -0.10 -11.75
CA LYS A 56 0.57 -0.32 -12.72
C LYS A 56 0.08 -0.44 -14.17
N ILE A 57 -1.09 -1.04 -14.38
CA ILE A 57 -1.72 -1.16 -15.70
C ILE A 57 -2.16 0.22 -16.20
N ASP A 58 -2.81 1.02 -15.34
CA ASP A 58 -3.28 2.36 -15.68
C ASP A 58 -2.11 3.30 -16.03
N ASP A 59 -1.01 3.21 -15.29
CA ASP A 59 0.21 3.97 -15.58
C ASP A 59 0.85 3.54 -16.92
N LEU A 60 0.86 2.24 -17.23
CA LEU A 60 1.46 1.72 -18.47
C LEU A 60 0.61 1.95 -19.72
N LEU A 61 -0.72 1.84 -19.63
CA LEU A 61 -1.61 2.03 -20.77
C LEU A 61 -1.81 3.50 -21.13
N ASN A 62 -1.87 4.37 -20.12
CA ASN A 62 -2.29 5.74 -20.35
C ASN A 62 -1.20 6.79 -20.16
N GLY A 63 -0.03 6.50 -19.58
CA GLY A 63 1.10 7.44 -19.48
C GLY A 63 0.72 8.85 -19.00
N ASP A 64 0.50 9.79 -19.94
CA ASP A 64 0.07 11.17 -19.72
C ASP A 64 -1.45 11.39 -19.54
N ASN A 65 -2.29 10.44 -19.97
CA ASN A 65 -3.76 10.50 -19.92
C ASN A 65 -4.35 9.58 -18.82
N SER A 66 -3.54 9.12 -17.87
CA SER A 66 -3.95 8.11 -16.89
C SER A 66 -5.07 8.61 -15.98
N ARG A 67 -5.97 7.70 -15.62
CA ARG A 67 -7.11 7.95 -14.74
C ARG A 67 -6.63 8.46 -13.38
N SER A 68 -5.42 8.05 -12.98
CA SER A 68 -4.65 8.59 -11.86
C SER A 68 -4.40 10.11 -11.98
N ALA A 69 -4.00 10.63 -13.15
CA ALA A 69 -3.80 12.06 -13.38
C ALA A 69 -5.13 12.85 -13.32
N ILE A 70 -6.22 12.29 -13.86
CA ILE A 70 -7.56 12.90 -13.78
C ILE A 70 -8.03 12.96 -12.32
N VAL A 71 -7.89 11.86 -11.57
CA VAL A 71 -8.26 11.78 -10.15
C VAL A 71 -7.35 12.66 -9.29
N ALA A 72 -6.05 12.72 -9.57
CA ALA A 72 -5.09 13.60 -8.91
C ALA A 72 -5.45 15.06 -9.12
N ARG A 73 -5.82 15.44 -10.35
CA ARG A 73 -6.25 16.80 -10.70
C ARG A 73 -7.56 17.18 -9.99
N ILE A 74 -8.51 16.25 -9.88
CA ILE A 74 -9.75 16.45 -9.09
C ILE A 74 -9.45 16.58 -7.59
N LYS A 75 -8.60 15.71 -7.02
CA LYS A 75 -8.17 15.80 -5.61
C LYS A 75 -7.44 17.11 -5.33
N ALA A 76 -6.52 17.52 -6.20
CA ALA A 76 -5.76 18.77 -6.08
C ALA A 76 -6.70 19.99 -6.11
N ARG A 77 -7.67 20.02 -7.03
CA ARG A 77 -8.66 21.11 -7.12
C ARG A 77 -9.51 21.21 -5.86
N LYS A 78 -10.00 20.08 -5.32
CA LYS A 78 -10.74 20.04 -4.05
C LYS A 78 -9.90 20.53 -2.86
N LYS A 79 -8.62 20.14 -2.78
CA LYS A 79 -7.71 20.56 -1.71
C LYS A 79 -7.42 22.07 -1.76
N ALA A 80 -7.19 22.61 -2.96
CA ALA A 80 -6.99 24.04 -3.17
C ALA A 80 -8.24 24.85 -2.77
N SER A 81 -9.43 24.43 -3.19
CA SER A 81 -10.68 25.09 -2.80
C SER A 81 -10.96 25.02 -1.30
N ALA A 82 -10.59 23.92 -0.63
CA ALA A 82 -10.71 23.80 0.83
C ALA A 82 -9.76 24.76 1.56
N ALA A 83 -8.50 24.88 1.11
CA ALA A 83 -7.53 25.79 1.69
C ALA A 83 -7.98 27.26 1.56
N VAL A 84 -8.48 27.67 0.39
CA VAL A 84 -9.00 29.04 0.17
C VAL A 84 -10.20 29.32 1.08
N LYS A 85 -11.13 28.36 1.24
CA LYS A 85 -12.25 28.49 2.18
C LYS A 85 -11.78 28.67 3.63
N VAL A 86 -10.77 27.92 4.05
CA VAL A 86 -10.22 28.02 5.40
C VAL A 86 -9.60 29.39 5.66
N VAL A 87 -8.82 29.91 4.72
CA VAL A 87 -8.22 31.26 4.82
C VAL A 87 -9.33 32.32 4.93
N LYS A 88 -10.35 32.25 4.07
CA LYS A 88 -11.50 33.17 4.09
C LYS A 88 -12.23 33.16 5.44
N ILE A 89 -12.46 31.97 6.01
CA ILE A 89 -13.12 31.81 7.32
C ILE A 89 -12.24 32.35 8.45
N GLN A 90 -10.91 32.18 8.36
CA GLN A 90 -9.99 32.73 9.34
C GLN A 90 -9.89 34.25 9.32
N GLU A 91 -10.01 34.88 8.15
CA GLU A 91 -10.06 36.35 8.03
C GLU A 91 -11.35 36.91 8.65
N ILE A 92 -12.50 36.29 8.38
CA ILE A 92 -13.79 36.71 8.96
C ILE A 92 -13.80 36.57 10.48
N ARG A 93 -13.06 35.62 11.05
CA ARG A 93 -12.95 35.41 12.51
C ARG A 93 -12.01 36.39 13.22
N LYS A 94 -11.16 37.10 12.47
CA LYS A 94 -10.15 38.03 13.01
C LYS A 94 -10.57 39.50 12.95
N GLY A 95 -11.64 39.82 12.21
CA GLY A 95 -12.30 41.13 12.23
C GLY A 95 -13.51 41.10 13.15
#